data_AF-A0A9P0GIG2-F1
#
_entry.id   AF-A0A9P0GIG2-F1
#
_cell.length_a   1.000
_cell.length_b   1.000
_cell.length_c   1.000
_cell.angle_alpha   90.00
_cell.angle_beta   90.00
_cell.angle_gamma   90.00
#
_symmetry.space_group_name_H-M   'P 1'
#
loop_
_entity.id
_entity.type
_entity.pdbx_description
1 polymer ?
#
loop_
_entity_poly.entity_id
_entity_poly.type
_entity_poly.pdbx_seq_one_letter_code
_entity_poly.pdbx_strand_id
1 'polypeptide(L)'
;MITPLIQSSKLMGEKIGIEPILQESRNKKKKKKTPEEKASDESHSFDSTTQLRVRLLQVLDTIITQMEGRLVALKEVAYDFGFLNGVSIKTTTLDELKNQATDLALKYPADLNAYEFTSEIESFKCQDGLENIPKHPSDNCYVQTFVQQT
;
A
#
# COMPACT_ATOMS: atom_id res chain seq x y z
N MET A 1 -11.06 0.92 -24.21
CA MET A 1 -11.99 0.46 -23.15
C MET A 1 -12.89 1.56 -22.58
N ILE A 2 -12.41 2.79 -22.35
CA ILE A 2 -13.24 3.87 -21.76
C ILE A 2 -14.35 4.40 -22.68
N THR A 3 -14.11 4.50 -24.00
CA THR A 3 -15.13 5.03 -24.94
C THR A 3 -16.38 4.14 -25.05
N PRO A 4 -16.26 2.80 -25.18
CA PRO A 4 -17.42 1.90 -25.09
C PRO A 4 -18.17 2.04 -23.76
N LEU A 5 -17.45 2.19 -22.64
CA LEU A 5 -18.05 2.37 -21.32
C LEU A 5 -18.89 3.65 -21.24
N ILE A 6 -18.35 4.79 -21.68
CA ILE A 6 -19.07 6.07 -21.70
C ILE A 6 -20.35 5.96 -22.55
N GLN A 7 -20.29 5.27 -23.70
CA GLN A 7 -21.46 5.07 -24.55
C GLN A 7 -22.51 4.16 -23.89
N SER A 8 -22.09 3.07 -23.24
CA SER A 8 -23.00 2.22 -22.45
C SER A 8 -23.64 2.97 -21.29
N SER A 9 -22.90 3.84 -20.60
CA SER A 9 -23.42 4.67 -19.51
C SER A 9 -24.45 5.69 -19.99
N LYS A 10 -24.25 6.31 -21.16
CA LYS A 10 -25.26 7.20 -21.78
C LYS A 10 -26.57 6.46 -22.03
N LEU A 11 -26.49 5.32 -22.70
CA LEU A 11 -27.66 4.47 -23.01
C LEU A 11 -28.38 3.99 -21.74
N MET A 12 -27.64 3.74 -20.66
CA MET A 12 -28.22 3.33 -19.38
C MET A 12 -28.93 4.50 -18.68
N GLY A 13 -28.33 5.70 -18.68
CA GLY A 13 -28.94 6.93 -18.15
C GLY A 13 -30.28 7.24 -18.82
N GLU A 14 -30.31 7.17 -20.15
CA GLU A 14 -31.54 7.35 -20.93
C GLU A 14 -32.64 6.36 -20.54
N LYS A 15 -32.29 5.08 -20.31
CA LYS A 15 -33.25 4.04 -19.87
C LYS A 15 -33.85 4.30 -18.48
N ILE A 16 -33.13 4.98 -17.60
CA ILE A 16 -33.58 5.31 -16.25
C ILE A 16 -34.15 6.73 -16.13
N GLY A 17 -34.35 7.43 -17.26
CA GLY A 17 -34.91 8.78 -17.30
C GLY A 17 -33.96 9.87 -16.83
N ILE A 18 -32.65 9.60 -16.78
CA ILE A 18 -31.61 10.57 -16.43
C ILE A 18 -30.95 11.04 -17.73
N GLU A 19 -31.18 12.30 -18.10
CA GLU A 19 -30.49 12.89 -19.25
C GLU A 19 -28.97 12.94 -19.01
N PRO A 20 -28.14 12.49 -19.98
CA PRO A 20 -26.69 12.57 -19.84
C PRO A 20 -26.21 14.03 -19.80
N ILE A 21 -25.76 14.49 -18.64
CA ILE A 21 -25.16 15.83 -18.48
C ILE A 21 -23.70 15.79 -18.98
N LEU A 22 -23.51 15.67 -20.29
CA LEU A 22 -22.24 16.02 -20.93
C LEU A 22 -22.52 17.28 -21.75
N GLN A 23 -22.19 18.44 -21.20
CA GLN A 23 -22.37 19.69 -21.93
C GLN A 23 -21.52 19.65 -23.20
N GLU A 24 -22.17 19.62 -24.36
CA GLU A 24 -21.49 19.81 -25.63
C GLU A 24 -21.00 21.26 -25.68
N SER A 25 -19.70 21.45 -25.89
CA SER A 25 -19.20 22.81 -26.11
C SER A 25 -19.83 23.36 -27.39
N ARG A 26 -20.63 24.41 -27.27
CA ARG A 26 -21.31 25.08 -28.39
C ARG A 26 -20.31 25.35 -29.53
N ASN A 27 -20.56 24.77 -30.71
CA ASN A 27 -19.79 25.07 -31.92
C ASN A 27 -19.79 26.58 -32.17
N LYS A 28 -18.66 27.25 -31.92
CA LYS A 28 -18.50 28.67 -32.21
C LYS A 28 -18.55 28.83 -33.73
N LYS A 29 -19.66 29.37 -34.26
CA LYS A 29 -19.78 29.72 -35.68
C LYS A 29 -18.58 30.58 -36.05
N LYS A 30 -17.81 30.17 -37.07
CA LYS A 30 -16.70 30.98 -37.61
C LYS A 30 -17.27 32.32 -38.08
N LYS A 31 -16.98 33.41 -37.36
CA LYS A 31 -17.24 34.76 -37.87
C LYS A 31 -16.27 35.02 -39.02
N LYS A 32 -16.77 35.61 -40.11
CA LYS A 32 -15.96 36.02 -41.25
C LYS A 32 -15.02 37.15 -40.78
N LYS A 33 -13.72 36.86 -40.67
CA LYS A 33 -12.71 37.82 -40.18
C LYS A 33 -12.40 38.86 -41.25
N THR A 34 -12.26 40.12 -40.85
CA THR A 34 -11.70 41.20 -41.68
C THR A 34 -10.15 41.15 -41.62
N PRO A 35 -9.44 41.71 -42.62
CA PRO A 35 -8.00 41.48 -42.82
C PRO A 35 -7.05 41.89 -41.67
N GLU A 36 -7.50 42.67 -40.69
CA GLU A 36 -6.67 43.21 -39.60
C GLU A 36 -6.79 42.46 -38.26
N GLU A 37 -7.61 41.41 -38.17
CA GLU A 37 -7.85 40.74 -36.90
C GLU A 37 -6.70 39.78 -36.53
N LYS A 38 -5.89 40.15 -35.51
CA LYS A 38 -4.81 39.30 -34.97
C LYS A 38 -5.33 37.90 -34.65
N ALA A 39 -4.52 36.89 -34.96
CA ALA A 39 -4.83 35.48 -34.71
C ALA A 39 -5.18 35.27 -33.22
N SER A 40 -6.48 35.14 -32.93
CA SER A 40 -6.94 34.56 -31.68
C SER A 40 -6.42 33.13 -31.64
N ASP A 41 -5.59 32.84 -30.64
CA ASP A 41 -5.16 31.49 -30.32
C ASP A 41 -6.42 30.62 -30.25
N GLU A 42 -6.53 29.64 -31.14
CA GLU A 42 -7.63 28.68 -31.12
C GLU A 42 -7.40 27.81 -29.89
N SER A 43 -7.81 28.29 -28.71
CA SER A 43 -7.86 27.46 -27.52
C SER A 43 -8.81 26.31 -27.84
N HIS A 44 -8.26 25.14 -28.18
CA HIS A 44 -9.02 23.93 -28.36
C HIS A 44 -9.70 23.64 -27.02
N SER A 45 -10.97 24.04 -26.87
CA SER A 45 -11.74 23.64 -25.71
C SER A 45 -11.93 22.14 -25.80
N PHE A 46 -11.30 21.39 -24.89
CA PHE A 46 -11.49 19.95 -24.83
C PHE A 46 -12.98 19.64 -24.70
N ASP A 47 -13.48 18.74 -25.56
CA ASP A 47 -14.84 18.23 -25.44
C ASP A 47 -15.05 17.62 -24.03
N SER A 48 -16.26 17.75 -23.48
CA SER A 48 -16.58 17.29 -22.12
C SER A 48 -16.31 15.78 -21.96
N THR A 49 -16.48 15.00 -23.03
CA THR A 49 -16.12 13.58 -23.06
C THR A 49 -14.61 13.35 -22.89
N THR A 50 -13.80 14.20 -23.53
CA THR A 50 -12.34 14.13 -23.43
C THR A 50 -11.88 14.52 -22.03
N GLN A 51 -12.48 15.56 -21.44
CA GLN A 51 -12.20 15.97 -20.07
C GLN A 51 -12.55 14.86 -19.08
N LEU A 52 -13.74 14.26 -19.19
CA LEU A 52 -14.16 13.13 -18.36
C LEU A 52 -13.17 11.96 -18.48
N ARG A 53 -12.77 11.61 -19.70
CA ARG A 53 -11.80 10.55 -19.94
C ARG A 53 -10.46 10.83 -19.26
N VAL A 54 -9.94 12.05 -19.37
CA VAL A 54 -8.68 12.45 -18.71
C VAL A 54 -8.82 12.33 -17.20
N ARG A 55 -9.93 12.81 -16.62
CA ARG A 55 -10.19 12.69 -15.17
C ARG A 55 -10.28 11.24 -14.71
N LEU A 56 -10.96 10.38 -15.48
CA LEU A 56 -11.05 8.95 -15.15
C LEU A 56 -9.67 8.28 -15.19
N LEU A 57 -8.84 8.59 -16.20
CA LEU A 57 -7.48 8.07 -16.27
C LEU A 57 -6.65 8.53 -15.07
N GLN A 58 -6.71 9.81 -14.71
CA GLN A 58 -6.01 10.35 -13.53
C GLN A 58 -6.42 9.63 -12.24
N VAL A 59 -7.71 9.33 -12.07
CA VAL A 59 -8.21 8.58 -10.91
C VAL A 59 -7.66 7.14 -10.93
N LEU A 60 -7.70 6.47 -12.07
CA LEU A 60 -7.16 5.11 -12.21
C LEU A 60 -5.67 5.06 -11.93
N ASP A 61 -4.89 5.98 -12.50
CA ASP A 61 -3.44 6.09 -12.28
C ASP A 61 -3.13 6.33 -10.79
N THR A 62 -3.93 7.17 -10.12
CA THR A 62 -3.80 7.41 -8.68
C THR A 62 -4.06 6.13 -7.88
N ILE A 63 -5.13 5.39 -8.20
CA ILE A 63 -5.46 4.14 -7.53
C ILE A 63 -4.33 3.12 -7.72
N ILE A 64 -3.83 2.96 -8.95
CA ILE A 64 -2.74 2.03 -9.26
C ILE A 64 -1.49 2.41 -8.45
N THR A 65 -1.08 3.68 -8.52
CA THR A 65 0.11 4.18 -7.82
C THR A 65 0.00 3.96 -6.30
N GLN A 66 -1.17 4.23 -5.71
CA GLN A 66 -1.40 4.00 -4.29
C GLN A 66 -1.38 2.51 -3.92
N MET A 67 -1.97 1.65 -4.75
CA MET A 67 -1.95 0.19 -4.53
C MET A 67 -0.53 -0.37 -4.63
N GLU A 68 0.24 0.05 -5.63
CA GLU A 68 1.64 -0.35 -5.79
C GLU A 68 2.49 0.12 -4.60
N GLY A 69 2.34 1.38 -4.18
CA GLY A 69 3.05 1.91 -3.01
C GLY A 69 2.73 1.13 -1.75
N ARG A 70 1.45 0.81 -1.51
CA ARG A 70 1.04 -0.02 -0.36
C ARG A 70 1.58 -1.44 -0.43
N LEU A 71 1.64 -2.05 -1.61
CA LEU A 71 2.19 -3.38 -1.80
C LEU A 71 3.70 -3.41 -1.51
N VAL A 72 4.44 -2.39 -1.96
CA VAL A 72 5.87 -2.26 -1.67
C VAL A 72 6.10 -2.11 -0.17
N ALA A 73 5.39 -1.18 0.48
CA ALA A 73 5.50 -0.98 1.93
C ALA A 73 5.18 -2.26 2.72
N LEU A 74 4.13 -3.00 2.32
CA LEU A 74 3.79 -4.27 2.98
C LEU A 74 4.88 -5.33 2.79
N LYS A 75 5.51 -5.40 1.61
CA LYS A 75 6.62 -6.31 1.35
C LYS A 75 7.85 -5.98 2.17
N GLU A 76 8.15 -4.71 2.35
CA GLU A 76 9.26 -4.26 3.20
C GLU A 76 9.04 -4.69 4.65
N VAL A 77 7.86 -4.42 5.21
CA VAL A 77 7.51 -4.87 6.56
C VAL A 77 7.58 -6.40 6.66
N ALA A 78 7.00 -7.13 5.70
CA ALA A 78 7.07 -8.59 5.71
C ALA A 78 8.51 -9.13 5.64
N TYR A 79 9.39 -8.44 4.92
CA TYR A 79 10.81 -8.79 4.82
C TYR A 79 11.53 -8.55 6.15
N ASP A 80 11.30 -7.40 6.80
CA ASP A 80 11.93 -7.06 8.08
C ASP A 80 11.57 -8.06 9.18
N PHE A 81 10.31 -8.50 9.22
CA PHE A 81 9.83 -9.54 10.14
C PHE A 81 10.13 -10.97 9.66
N GLY A 82 10.85 -11.12 8.54
CA GLY A 82 11.07 -12.40 7.88
C GLY A 82 11.78 -13.43 8.74
N PHE A 83 12.57 -13.02 9.75
CA PHE A 83 13.23 -13.94 10.68
C PHE A 83 12.25 -14.62 11.66
N LEU A 84 11.02 -14.11 11.81
CA LEU A 84 9.95 -14.71 12.62
C LEU A 84 9.21 -15.83 11.89
N ASN A 85 9.93 -16.66 11.14
CA ASN A 85 9.37 -17.86 10.55
C ASN A 85 9.90 -19.09 11.31
N GLY A 86 9.12 -20.16 11.33
CA GLY A 86 9.46 -21.35 12.12
C GLY A 86 10.79 -22.02 11.76
N VAL A 87 11.27 -21.87 10.52
CA VAL A 87 12.59 -22.40 10.12
C VAL A 87 13.68 -21.53 10.74
N SER A 88 13.62 -20.21 10.52
CA SER A 88 14.60 -19.26 11.06
C SER A 88 14.65 -19.27 12.58
N ILE A 89 13.50 -19.32 13.26
CA ILE A 89 13.45 -19.41 14.73
C ILE A 89 14.18 -20.66 15.22
N LYS A 90 14.10 -21.80 14.51
CA LYS A 90 14.76 -23.04 14.93
C LYS A 90 16.26 -23.06 14.62
N THR A 91 16.66 -22.61 13.43
CA THR A 91 18.04 -22.74 12.94
C THR A 91 18.96 -21.61 13.39
N THR A 92 18.41 -20.41 13.60
CA THR A 92 19.19 -19.21 13.98
C THR A 92 19.54 -19.25 15.47
N THR A 93 20.73 -18.78 15.84
CA THR A 93 21.15 -18.75 17.25
C THR A 93 20.32 -17.74 18.05
N LEU A 94 20.24 -17.93 19.37
CA LEU A 94 19.49 -17.00 20.23
C LEU A 94 20.08 -15.58 20.15
N ASP A 95 21.40 -15.44 20.18
CA ASP A 95 22.07 -14.13 20.09
C ASP A 95 21.77 -13.42 18.77
N GLU A 96 21.81 -14.13 17.64
CA GLU A 96 21.43 -13.58 16.33
C GLU A 96 19.97 -13.15 16.30
N LEU A 97 19.05 -13.96 16.84
CA LEU A 97 17.63 -13.60 16.93
C LEU A 97 17.40 -12.36 17.81
N LYS A 98 18.12 -12.23 18.92
CA LYS A 98 18.05 -11.06 19.81
C LYS A 98 18.59 -9.81 19.12
N ASN A 99 19.66 -9.93 18.34
CA ASN A 99 20.18 -8.84 17.53
C ASN A 99 19.17 -8.40 16.45
N GLN A 100 18.59 -9.35 15.70
CA GLN A 100 17.55 -9.07 14.70
C GLN A 100 16.32 -8.41 15.32
N ALA A 101 15.90 -8.88 16.50
CA ALA A 101 14.78 -8.29 17.23
C ALA A 101 15.07 -6.85 17.70
N THR A 102 16.29 -6.61 18.18
CA THR A 102 16.73 -5.28 18.60
C THR A 102 16.78 -4.32 17.41
N ASP A 103 17.38 -4.75 16.29
CA ASP A 103 17.44 -3.96 15.05
C ASP A 103 16.04 -3.63 14.53
N LEU A 104 15.12 -4.60 14.58
CA LEU A 104 13.73 -4.39 14.19
C LEU A 104 13.02 -3.38 15.11
N ALA A 105 13.22 -3.48 16.42
CA ALA A 105 12.63 -2.54 17.38
C ALA A 105 13.19 -1.11 17.22
N LEU A 106 14.47 -0.96 16.84
CA LEU A 106 15.05 0.33 16.48
C LEU A 106 14.45 0.90 15.18
N LYS A 107 14.07 0.04 14.23
CA LYS A 107 13.40 0.44 12.99
C LYS A 107 11.94 0.87 13.22
N TYR A 108 11.25 0.24 14.16
CA TYR A 108 9.84 0.49 14.50
C TYR A 108 9.64 0.94 15.96
N PRO A 109 10.26 2.04 16.41
CA PRO A 109 10.30 2.41 17.83
C PRO A 109 8.95 2.90 18.38
N ALA A 110 8.00 3.25 17.51
CA ALA A 110 6.64 3.62 17.89
C ALA A 110 5.78 2.40 18.23
N ASP A 111 6.10 1.24 17.67
CA ASP A 111 5.30 0.02 17.74
C ASP A 111 5.97 -1.08 18.58
N LEU A 112 7.30 -1.08 18.65
CA LEU A 112 8.09 -2.11 19.29
C LEU A 112 8.98 -1.54 20.40
N ASN A 113 8.81 -2.07 21.62
CA ASN A 113 9.77 -1.87 22.70
C ASN A 113 10.90 -2.90 22.57
N ALA A 114 12.15 -2.43 22.43
CA ALA A 114 13.29 -3.30 22.19
C ALA A 114 13.52 -4.33 23.32
N TYR A 115 13.29 -3.94 24.59
CA TYR A 115 13.48 -4.84 25.72
C TYR A 115 12.39 -5.92 25.77
N GLU A 116 11.13 -5.52 25.66
CA GLU A 116 9.99 -6.45 25.70
C GLU A 116 10.04 -7.43 24.52
N PHE A 117 10.26 -6.92 23.30
CA PHE A 117 10.29 -7.74 22.10
C PHE A 117 11.45 -8.74 22.12
N THR A 118 12.65 -8.31 22.52
CA THR A 118 13.80 -9.22 22.64
C THR A 118 13.59 -10.29 23.71
N SER A 119 12.96 -9.94 24.84
CA SER A 119 12.60 -10.90 25.90
C SER A 119 11.56 -11.92 25.43
N GLU A 120 10.62 -11.50 24.60
CA GLU A 120 9.61 -12.38 24.01
C GLU A 120 10.24 -13.37 23.01
N ILE A 121 11.18 -12.90 22.18
CA ILE A 121 11.94 -13.77 21.25
C ILE A 121 12.75 -14.83 21.99
N GLU A 122 13.38 -14.47 23.10
CA GLU A 122 14.07 -15.42 23.97
C GLU A 122 13.10 -16.47 24.52
N SER A 123 11.93 -16.03 25.00
CA SER A 123 10.90 -16.93 25.50
C SER A 123 10.39 -17.89 24.41
N PHE A 124 10.15 -17.40 23.19
CA PHE A 124 9.71 -18.20 22.06
C PHE A 124 10.72 -19.27 21.67
N LYS A 125 12.02 -18.93 21.60
CA LYS A 125 13.09 -19.88 21.28
C LYS A 125 13.16 -21.02 22.30
N CYS A 126 12.90 -20.72 23.57
CA CYS A 126 12.99 -21.68 24.67
C CYS A 126 11.74 -22.57 24.80
N GLN A 127 10.56 -22.08 24.39
CA GLN A 127 9.31 -22.86 24.39
C GLN A 127 9.30 -23.96 23.33
N ASP A 128 9.95 -23.74 22.18
CA ASP A 128 10.16 -24.77 21.14
C ASP A 128 11.06 -25.94 21.60
N GLY A 129 11.69 -25.85 22.78
CA GLY A 129 12.58 -26.85 23.37
C GLY A 129 11.91 -27.97 24.17
N LEU A 130 10.58 -28.09 24.15
CA LEU A 130 9.85 -29.17 24.85
C LEU A 130 9.65 -30.45 24.02
N GLU A 131 10.25 -30.57 22.83
CA GLU A 131 10.45 -31.85 22.14
C GLU A 131 11.95 -32.19 21.99
N ASN A 132 12.47 -32.90 23.00
CA ASN A 132 13.60 -33.83 23.00
C ASN A 132 14.77 -33.59 22.00
N ILE A 133 15.70 -32.68 22.31
CA ILE A 133 17.09 -32.69 21.76
C ILE A 133 18.09 -32.37 22.90
N PRO A 134 19.29 -32.99 22.97
CA PRO A 134 20.26 -32.75 24.03
C PRO A 134 20.71 -31.29 24.05
N LYS A 135 20.50 -30.61 25.18
CA LYS A 135 20.88 -29.21 25.41
C LYS A 135 22.40 -29.04 25.33
N HIS A 136 22.90 -28.13 24.50
CA HIS A 136 24.29 -27.70 24.55
C HIS A 136 24.46 -26.80 25.79
N PRO A 137 25.57 -26.90 26.55
CA PRO A 137 25.73 -26.19 27.83
C PRO A 137 25.71 -24.65 27.75
N SER A 138 25.65 -24.07 26.54
CA SER A 138 25.46 -22.62 26.32
C SER A 138 24.00 -22.16 26.33
N ASP A 139 23.03 -23.08 26.27
CA ASP A 139 21.61 -22.76 26.03
C ASP A 139 20.82 -22.52 27.31
N ASN A 140 21.47 -21.95 28.34
CA ASN A 140 20.86 -21.77 29.65
C ASN A 140 19.92 -20.55 29.64
N CYS A 141 18.73 -20.76 29.05
CA CYS A 141 17.65 -19.79 29.01
C CYS A 141 17.04 -19.64 30.41
N TYR A 142 17.35 -18.54 31.09
CA TYR A 142 16.76 -18.20 32.36
C TYR A 142 15.34 -17.67 32.13
N VAL A 143 14.34 -18.54 32.29
CA VAL A 143 12.94 -18.12 32.30
C VAL A 143 12.71 -17.33 33.59
N GLN A 144 12.61 -16.00 33.49
CA GLN A 144 12.28 -15.15 34.63
C GLN A 144 10.75 -15.20 34.84
N THR A 145 10.31 -16.10 35.72
CA THR A 145 8.91 -16.20 36.12
C THR A 145 8.52 -14.97 36.95
N PHE A 146 7.66 -14.12 36.38
CA PHE A 146 7.01 -13.06 37.15
C PHE A 146 6.00 -13.69 38.11
N VAL A 147 6.43 -13.87 39.37
CA VAL A 147 5.51 -14.13 40.48
C VAL A 147 4.81 -12.82 40.81
N GLN A 148 3.54 -12.68 40.44
CA GLN A 148 2.70 -11.60 40.96
C GLN A 148 2.51 -11.84 42.47
N GLN A 149 3.02 -10.93 43.31
CA GLN A 149 2.70 -10.89 44.73
C GLN A 149 1.41 -10.10 44.93
N THR A 150 0.37 -10.85 45.35
CA THR A 150 -0.85 -10.50 46.11
C THR A 150 -1.62 -9.24 45.78
#